data_AF-A0A2H9NSI0-F1
#
_entry.id   AF-A0A2H9NSI0-F1
#
_cell.length_a   1.000
_cell.length_b   1.000
_cell.length_c   1.000
_cell.angle_alpha   90.00
_cell.angle_beta   90.00
_cell.angle_gamma   90.00
#
_symmetry.space_group_name_H-M   'P 1'
#
loop_
_entity.id
_entity.type
_entity.pdbx_description
1 polymer ?
#
loop_
_entity_poly.entity_id
_entity_poly.type
_entity_poly.pdbx_seq_one_letter_code
_entity_poly.pdbx_strand_id
1 'polypeptide(L)'
;AFYLGYIDSANTILDKENLNIVQSHPLTNGYFGETNIFPEKQKMSDIPENRLPDEIINLGEAGATGRSTMFIAEANGTAGRYLYLGWFYKGMPSGLTKDGQNLFARSLYWAQCGDIEGCS
;
A
#
# COMPACT_ATOMS: atom_id res chain seq x y z
N ALA A 1 -17.52 9.31 1.46
CA ALA A 1 -17.50 8.58 0.17
C ALA A 1 -16.12 7.97 -0.01
N PHE A 2 -16.04 6.72 -0.49
CA PHE A 2 -14.78 6.06 -0.82
C PHE A 2 -14.48 6.26 -2.31
N TYR A 3 -13.27 6.68 -2.64
CA TYR A 3 -12.81 6.89 -4.00
C TYR A 3 -11.62 5.98 -4.27
N LEU A 4 -11.73 5.16 -5.31
CA LEU A 4 -10.65 4.30 -5.79
C LEU A 4 -10.21 4.79 -7.16
N GLY A 5 -8.90 4.91 -7.35
CA GLY A 5 -8.29 5.30 -8.61
C GLY A 5 -7.03 4.49 -8.88
N TYR A 6 -6.63 4.45 -10.15
CA TYR A 6 -5.40 3.80 -10.59
C TYR A 6 -4.37 4.85 -10.98
N ILE A 7 -3.09 4.52 -10.77
CA ILE A 7 -1.97 5.35 -11.21
C ILE A 7 -1.83 5.20 -12.72
N ASP A 8 -2.07 6.27 -13.47
CA ASP A 8 -1.91 6.28 -14.93
C ASP A 8 -0.45 6.53 -15.34
N SER A 9 0.29 7.31 -14.54
CA SER A 9 1.73 7.54 -14.73
C SER A 9 2.47 7.51 -13.38
N ALA A 10 3.60 6.80 -13.35
CA ALA A 10 4.44 6.68 -12.16
C ALA A 10 5.81 7.31 -12.46
N ASN A 11 6.32 8.10 -11.52
CA ASN A 11 7.65 8.72 -11.62
C ASN A 11 8.77 7.68 -11.50
N THR A 12 8.50 6.57 -10.84
CA THR A 12 9.46 5.48 -10.66
C THR A 12 8.70 4.17 -10.73
N ILE A 13 9.25 3.25 -11.51
CA ILE A 13 8.70 1.92 -11.72
C ILE A 13 9.78 0.94 -11.28
N LEU A 14 9.40 0.01 -10.42
CA LEU A 14 10.25 -1.05 -9.89
C LEU A 14 9.77 -2.38 -10.46
N ASP A 15 10.67 -3.34 -10.57
CA ASP A 15 10.35 -4.73 -10.92
C ASP A 15 10.59 -5.62 -9.70
N LYS A 16 9.52 -5.91 -8.96
CA LYS A 16 9.57 -6.47 -7.60
C LYS A 16 8.38 -7.39 -7.34
N GLU A 17 8.62 -8.40 -6.52
CA GLU A 17 7.63 -9.36 -6.03
C GLU A 17 7.27 -9.10 -4.56
N ASN A 18 8.21 -8.54 -3.78
CA ASN A 18 8.11 -8.38 -2.35
C ASN A 18 7.91 -6.92 -1.92
N LEU A 19 7.32 -6.76 -0.73
CA LEU A 19 7.22 -5.52 0.01
C LEU A 19 7.90 -5.70 1.36
N ASN A 20 8.84 -4.83 1.71
CA ASN A 20 9.40 -4.76 3.05
C ASN A 20 8.46 -3.96 3.96
N ILE A 21 7.89 -4.59 4.98
CA ILE A 21 7.07 -3.92 6.00
C ILE A 21 7.99 -3.13 6.93
N VAL A 22 7.82 -1.81 6.95
CA VAL A 22 8.70 -0.89 7.71
C VAL A 22 8.05 -0.33 8.97
N GLN A 23 6.72 -0.40 9.08
CA GLN A 23 6.00 0.10 10.24
C GLN A 23 4.85 -0.83 10.66
N SER A 24 4.69 -0.97 11.97
CA SER A 24 3.57 -1.70 12.57
C SER A 24 2.29 -0.87 12.50
N HIS A 25 1.23 -1.47 11.98
CA HIS A 25 -0.11 -0.89 11.87
C HIS A 25 -1.15 -2.03 11.84
N PRO A 26 -2.42 -1.84 12.24
CA PRO A 26 -3.45 -2.87 12.09
C PRO A 26 -3.49 -3.53 10.70
N LEU A 27 -3.22 -2.75 9.63
CA LEU A 27 -3.10 -3.26 8.26
C LEU A 27 -1.98 -4.29 8.10
N THR A 28 -0.81 -4.03 8.66
CA THR A 28 0.41 -4.84 8.52
C THR A 28 0.58 -5.87 9.64
N ASN A 29 -0.36 -5.95 10.59
CA ASN A 29 -0.25 -6.87 11.72
C ASN A 29 -0.14 -8.33 11.27
N GLY A 30 0.88 -9.03 11.76
CA GLY A 30 1.23 -10.41 11.36
C GLY A 30 2.19 -10.50 10.17
N TYR A 31 2.59 -9.37 9.57
CA TYR A 31 3.60 -9.28 8.52
C TYR A 31 4.83 -8.53 9.04
N PHE A 32 6.03 -9.05 8.77
CA PHE A 32 7.28 -8.49 9.28
C PHE A 32 8.38 -8.60 8.22
N GLY A 33 9.12 -7.51 7.98
CA GLY A 33 10.19 -7.50 6.98
C GLY A 33 9.66 -7.81 5.58
N GLU A 34 10.41 -8.61 4.83
CA GLU A 34 10.07 -8.96 3.45
C GLU A 34 8.82 -9.87 3.37
N THR A 35 7.75 -9.32 2.81
CA THR A 35 6.47 -10.02 2.58
C THR A 35 6.24 -10.19 1.09
N ASN A 36 5.95 -11.41 0.65
CA ASN A 36 5.76 -11.69 -0.76
C ASN A 36 4.35 -11.29 -1.24
N ILE A 37 4.27 -10.26 -2.09
CA ILE A 37 3.00 -9.70 -2.58
C ILE A 37 2.56 -10.37 -3.87
N PHE A 38 3.51 -10.67 -4.77
CA PHE A 38 3.24 -11.30 -6.07
C PHE A 38 4.05 -12.60 -6.23
N PRO A 39 3.51 -13.65 -6.87
CA PRO A 39 4.25 -14.89 -7.09
C PRO A 39 5.55 -14.72 -7.91
N GLU A 40 5.60 -13.67 -8.72
CA GLU A 40 6.72 -13.30 -9.58
C GLU A 40 6.86 -11.78 -9.59
N LYS A 41 7.98 -11.27 -10.14
CA LYS A 41 8.22 -9.83 -10.23
C LYS A 41 7.13 -9.16 -11.05
N GLN A 42 6.57 -8.11 -10.47
CA GLN A 42 5.57 -7.26 -11.10
C GLN A 42 6.03 -5.81 -11.06
N LYS A 43 5.44 -5.01 -11.94
CA LYS A 43 5.71 -3.58 -11.96
C LYS A 43 5.01 -2.90 -10.79
N MET A 44 5.81 -2.47 -9.83
CA MET A 44 5.38 -1.61 -8.73
C MET A 44 5.80 -0.17 -8.99
N SER A 45 5.22 0.75 -8.25
CA SER A 45 5.60 2.15 -8.21
C SER A 45 5.88 2.56 -6.78
N ASP A 46 6.78 3.51 -6.61
CA ASP A 46 7.08 4.09 -5.32
C ASP A 46 7.08 5.62 -5.41
N ILE A 47 6.95 6.26 -4.25
CA ILE A 47 7.04 7.70 -4.11
C ILE A 47 8.14 8.00 -3.09
N PRO A 48 9.14 8.85 -3.42
CA PRO A 48 10.10 9.34 -2.45
C PRO A 48 9.39 9.99 -1.26
N GLU A 49 9.76 9.62 -0.03
CA GLU A 49 9.11 10.14 1.17
C GLU A 49 9.24 11.67 1.30
N ASN A 50 10.33 12.25 0.81
CA ASN A 50 10.52 13.71 0.78
C ASN A 50 9.57 14.46 -0.17
N ARG A 51 8.72 13.74 -0.91
CA ARG A 51 7.62 14.30 -1.73
C ARG A 51 6.25 14.06 -1.12
N LEU A 52 6.18 13.35 0.01
CA LEU A 52 4.96 13.05 0.73
C LEU A 52 4.85 14.02 1.92
N PRO A 53 3.62 14.39 2.35
CA PRO A 53 3.43 15.17 3.57
C PRO A 53 3.90 14.41 4.82
N ASP A 54 4.34 15.13 5.85
CA ASP A 54 4.83 14.54 7.11
C ASP A 54 3.76 13.71 7.86
N GLU A 55 2.48 13.91 7.54
CA GLU A 55 1.34 13.23 8.17
C GLU A 55 1.13 11.80 7.65
N ILE A 56 1.89 11.36 6.64
CA ILE A 56 1.77 10.01 6.10
C ILE A 56 2.45 8.98 7.00
N ILE A 57 1.86 7.80 7.08
CA ILE A 57 2.41 6.63 7.76
C ILE A 57 2.91 5.68 6.68
N ASN A 58 4.23 5.56 6.50
CA ASN A 58 4.82 4.61 5.56
C ASN A 58 4.71 3.20 6.13
N LEU A 59 3.99 2.33 5.45
CA LEU A 59 3.77 0.95 5.89
C LEU A 59 4.70 -0.03 5.20
N GLY A 60 5.15 0.27 3.97
CA GLY A 60 6.03 -0.64 3.25
C GLY A 60 6.76 -0.05 2.04
N GLU A 61 7.92 -0.63 1.79
CA GLU A 61 8.86 -0.24 0.73
C GLU A 61 9.19 -1.45 -0.15
N ALA A 62 9.09 -1.33 -1.47
CA ALA A 62 9.59 -2.36 -2.40
C ALA A 62 10.97 -1.99 -3.00
N GLY A 63 11.38 -0.73 -2.87
CA GLY A 63 12.56 -0.13 -3.48
C GLY A 63 13.70 0.14 -2.51
N ALA A 64 14.36 1.27 -2.72
CA ALA A 64 15.36 1.79 -1.78
C ALA A 64 14.67 2.43 -0.56
N THR A 65 15.35 2.41 0.59
CA THR A 65 14.89 3.08 1.81
C THR A 65 14.56 4.55 1.57
N GLY A 66 13.49 5.04 2.20
CA GLY A 66 12.99 6.40 2.04
C GLY A 66 12.08 6.55 0.81
N ARG A 67 11.52 5.45 0.32
CA ARG A 67 10.60 5.42 -0.82
C ARG A 67 9.44 4.48 -0.54
N SER A 68 8.26 5.05 -0.37
CA SER A 68 7.07 4.29 0.00
C SER A 68 6.39 3.66 -1.21
N THR A 69 6.10 2.37 -1.09
CA THR A 69 5.26 1.60 -2.04
C THR A 69 3.89 1.30 -1.42
N MET A 70 3.76 1.44 -0.09
CA MET A 70 2.50 1.37 0.65
C MET A 70 2.53 2.42 1.77
N PHE A 71 1.59 3.36 1.76
CA PHE A 71 1.44 4.31 2.86
C PHE A 71 -0.03 4.70 3.05
N ILE A 72 -0.33 5.25 4.22
CA ILE A 72 -1.65 5.77 4.55
C ILE A 72 -1.56 7.19 5.10
N ALA A 73 -2.68 7.91 5.08
CA ALA A 73 -2.91 9.06 5.91
C ALA A 73 -4.24 8.87 6.65
N GLU A 74 -4.22 9.03 7.97
CA GLU A 74 -5.41 8.94 8.80
C GLU A 74 -6.37 10.10 8.52
N ALA A 75 -7.63 9.92 8.90
CA ALA A 75 -8.60 11.01 8.79
C ALA A 75 -8.20 12.19 9.70
N ASN A 76 -8.22 13.41 9.16
CA ASN A 76 -7.88 14.62 9.89
C ASN A 76 -8.92 15.72 9.58
N GLY A 77 -9.72 16.12 10.57
CA GLY A 77 -10.78 17.12 10.42
C GLY A 77 -11.82 16.69 9.38
N THR A 78 -11.93 17.43 8.28
CA THR A 78 -12.83 17.10 7.16
C THR A 78 -12.16 16.22 6.09
N ALA A 79 -10.85 16.00 6.17
CA ALA A 79 -10.14 15.10 5.27
C ALA A 79 -10.43 13.64 5.66
N GLY A 80 -10.84 12.86 4.66
CA GLY A 80 -10.99 11.41 4.83
C GLY A 80 -9.65 10.69 4.92
N ARG A 81 -9.71 9.38 5.16
CA ARG A 81 -8.55 8.49 5.06
C ARG A 81 -8.02 8.44 3.62
N TYR A 82 -6.72 8.33 3.49
CA TYR A 82 -6.05 8.10 2.21
C TYR A 82 -5.17 6.85 2.28
N LEU A 83 -5.15 6.07 1.21
CA LEU A 83 -4.33 4.89 1.05
C LEU A 83 -3.64 4.95 -0.31
N TYR A 84 -2.34 4.69 -0.33
CA TYR A 84 -1.58 4.45 -1.54
C TYR A 84 -1.07 3.01 -1.58
N LEU A 85 -1.37 2.32 -2.66
CA LEU A 85 -0.85 0.99 -2.99
C LEU A 85 -0.16 1.05 -4.35
N GLY A 86 1.15 1.21 -4.33
CA GLY A 86 1.97 1.25 -5.54
C GLY A 86 2.12 -0.09 -6.26
N TRP A 87 1.37 -1.12 -5.87
CA TRP A 87 1.57 -2.50 -6.33
C TRP A 87 1.05 -2.77 -7.75
N PHE A 88 0.11 -1.95 -8.23
CA PHE A 88 -0.67 -2.25 -9.44
C PHE A 88 -0.30 -1.35 -10.63
N TYR A 89 0.98 -1.00 -10.81
CA TYR A 89 1.37 -0.26 -12.01
C TYR A 89 1.33 -1.18 -13.24
N LYS A 90 0.19 -1.19 -13.95
CA LYS A 90 -0.15 -2.16 -15.02
C LYS A 90 -0.32 -3.61 -14.53
N GLY A 91 -0.31 -3.84 -13.22
CA GLY A 91 -0.66 -5.11 -12.58
C GLY A 91 -2.16 -5.20 -12.26
N MET A 92 -2.61 -6.38 -11.84
CA MET A 92 -4.01 -6.61 -11.42
C MET A 92 -4.07 -7.32 -10.05
N PRO A 93 -5.11 -7.07 -9.24
CA PRO A 93 -5.31 -7.77 -7.97
C PRO A 93 -5.37 -9.30 -8.10
N SER A 94 -5.77 -9.84 -9.25
CA SER A 94 -5.78 -11.28 -9.52
C SER A 94 -4.39 -11.92 -9.50
N GLY A 95 -3.32 -11.14 -9.64
CA GLY A 95 -1.94 -11.63 -9.60
C GLY A 95 -1.34 -11.74 -8.21
N LEU A 96 -2.06 -11.37 -7.14
CA LEU A 96 -1.54 -11.37 -5.77
C LEU A 96 -1.37 -12.79 -5.21
N THR A 97 -0.35 -12.99 -4.37
CA THR A 97 -0.25 -14.16 -3.47
C THR A 97 -1.37 -14.13 -2.42
N LYS A 98 -1.51 -15.18 -1.61
CA LYS A 98 -2.45 -15.17 -0.47
C LYS A 98 -2.17 -14.04 0.53
N ASP A 99 -0.90 -13.76 0.80
CA ASP A 99 -0.49 -12.67 1.68
C ASP A 99 -0.78 -11.30 1.07
N GLY A 100 -0.48 -11.14 -0.23
CA GLY A 100 -0.84 -9.95 -0.99
C GLY A 100 -2.36 -9.71 -1.01
N GLN A 101 -3.17 -10.75 -1.20
CA GLN A 101 -4.64 -10.68 -1.17
C GLN A 101 -5.17 -10.24 0.20
N ASN A 102 -4.62 -10.82 1.27
CA ASN A 102 -5.02 -10.47 2.63
C ASN A 102 -4.67 -9.01 2.96
N LEU A 103 -3.44 -8.58 2.66
CA LEU A 103 -3.03 -7.18 2.85
C LEU A 103 -3.87 -6.22 2.00
N PHE A 104 -4.14 -6.57 0.74
CA PHE A 104 -4.98 -5.77 -0.15
C PHE A 104 -6.41 -5.63 0.39
N ALA A 105 -7.03 -6.73 0.82
CA ALA A 105 -8.37 -6.72 1.38
C ALA A 105 -8.45 -5.86 2.66
N ARG A 106 -7.53 -6.05 3.60
CA ARG A 106 -7.43 -5.21 4.81
C ARG A 106 -7.30 -3.73 4.47
N SER A 107 -6.47 -3.41 3.46
CA SER A 107 -6.24 -2.03 3.03
C SER A 107 -7.50 -1.40 2.45
N LEU A 108 -8.25 -2.14 1.63
CA LEU A 108 -9.54 -1.69 1.11
C LEU A 108 -10.57 -1.47 2.22
N TYR A 109 -10.69 -2.41 3.15
CA TYR A 109 -11.61 -2.28 4.29
C TYR A 109 -11.24 -1.10 5.18
N TRP A 110 -9.97 -0.90 5.50
CA TRP A 110 -9.54 0.24 6.30
C TRP A 110 -9.84 1.56 5.58
N ALA A 111 -9.55 1.65 4.28
CA ALA A 111 -9.80 2.88 3.54
C ALA A 111 -11.29 3.21 3.47
N GLN A 112 -12.15 2.20 3.25
CA GLN A 112 -13.59 2.37 3.13
C GLN A 112 -14.29 2.56 4.50
N CYS A 113 -13.95 1.71 5.46
CA CYS A 113 -14.71 1.51 6.70
C CYS A 113 -13.99 2.06 7.93
N GLY A 114 -12.65 2.10 7.91
CA GLY A 114 -11.83 2.46 9.07
C GLY A 114 -11.47 1.28 9.96
N ASP A 115 -11.86 0.09 9.53
CA ASP A 115 -11.60 -1.17 10.18
C ASP A 115 -10.99 -2.11 9.14
N ILE A 116 -10.08 -2.98 9.57
CA ILE A 116 -9.42 -3.96 8.70
C ILE A 116 -10.28 -5.19 8.45
N GLU A 117 -11.38 -5.38 9.20
CA GLU A 117 -12.29 -6.52 9.11
C GLU A 117 -13.54 -6.23 8.26
N GLY A 118 -13.88 -4.95 8.04
CA GLY A 118 -14.98 -4.56 7.16
C GLY A 118 -15.81 -3.37 7.65
N CYS A 119 -16.95 -3.12 7.00
CA CYS A 119 -17.90 -2.09 7.40
C CYS A 119 -18.97 -2.73 8.26
N SER A 120 -18.96 -2.43 9.56
CA SER A 120 -20.04 -2.78 10.51
C SER A 120 -21.23 -1.85 10.36
#